data_AF-A0A813L6G7-F1
#
_entry.id   AF-A0A813L6G7-F1
#
_cell.length_a   1.000
_cell.length_b   1.000
_cell.length_c   1.000
_cell.angle_alpha   90.00
_cell.angle_beta   90.00
_cell.angle_gamma   90.00
#
_symmetry.space_group_name_H-M   'P 1'
#
loop_
_entity.id
_entity.type
_entity.pdbx_description
1 polymer ?
#
loop_
_entity_poly.entity_id
_entity_poly.type
_entity_poly.pdbx_seq_one_letter_code
_entity_poly.pdbx_strand_id
1 'polypeptide(L)'
;MRSAASQYPYDPMTTSGNNNLRLWEKTIGRLEAHMWHHAALTWVVIPLFAVVQGVVPFLQPTCENGFNNWSLLFVFGYVLHHIYAESSSWTAVKELLSLPEITIMRQFGVLRLRRRMVFLGLLEGLDFYTDMTFPLMARHCDHVLTETWRRSWQEVPYVGQHLDAIVEVLRFWGIALLCASVNVVLTGLIGLWRMSSTYRSADYAFEDIFSTDGRKTEDKRIGGKAFYTWARSAETAMMPSVASLCEEVGDQKRWKYDPSKKEGATEARQNYIHGKIDYAAVAKFELGDAAAEEQVELARQLHYALLLLLKVFIGNGMSLWLQGSYFALTFETTGNEGKYKVVASMVISALQALVRCTQASIKLGFPGVLLSSLIMSFVAWSFAKVYYAFICPHHMWNLTTGCVL
;
A
#
# COMPACT_ATOMS: atom_id res chain seq x y z
N MET A 1 -5.98 -12.40 47.75
CA MET A 1 -5.51 -12.13 46.37
C MET A 1 -3.99 -12.27 46.37
N ARG A 2 -3.46 -13.41 45.90
CA ARG A 2 -2.03 -13.72 45.92
C ARG A 2 -1.39 -13.22 44.63
N SER A 3 -0.46 -12.28 44.78
CA SER A 3 0.47 -11.81 43.75
C SER A 3 1.44 -12.95 43.41
N ALA A 4 1.27 -13.56 42.24
CA ALA A 4 2.26 -14.44 41.65
C ALA A 4 3.24 -13.58 40.83
N ALA A 5 4.16 -12.90 41.52
CA ALA A 5 5.32 -12.30 40.90
C ALA A 5 6.25 -13.43 40.43
N SER A 6 6.09 -13.81 39.16
CA SER A 6 7.01 -14.69 38.44
C SER A 6 8.39 -14.05 38.38
N GLN A 7 9.31 -14.49 39.24
CA GLN A 7 10.74 -14.29 39.05
C GLN A 7 11.16 -15.00 37.76
N TYR A 8 11.22 -14.26 36.65
CA TYR A 8 11.93 -14.72 35.47
C TYR A 8 13.44 -14.56 35.73
N PRO A 9 14.23 -15.65 35.66
CA PRO A 9 15.68 -15.54 35.81
C PRO A 9 16.23 -14.74 34.63
N TYR A 10 16.81 -13.58 34.93
CA TYR A 10 17.53 -12.76 33.98
C TYR A 10 18.96 -13.31 33.89
N ASP A 11 19.18 -14.23 32.95
CA ASP A 11 20.48 -14.87 32.73
C ASP A 11 21.41 -13.92 31.94
N PRO A 12 22.56 -13.49 32.47
CA PRO A 12 23.41 -12.48 31.83
C PRO A 12 24.04 -12.95 30.50
N MET A 13 23.69 -12.25 29.43
CA MET A 13 23.93 -12.52 28.01
C MET A 13 25.39 -12.43 27.52
N THR A 14 26.34 -13.22 28.03
CA THR A 14 27.73 -13.16 27.51
C THR A 14 28.09 -14.22 26.47
N THR A 15 27.41 -15.38 26.44
CA THR A 15 27.51 -16.38 25.36
C THR A 15 26.30 -16.37 24.39
N SER A 16 25.28 -15.56 24.68
CA SER A 16 24.00 -15.50 23.94
C SER A 16 24.05 -14.72 22.62
N GLY A 17 25.05 -13.84 22.43
CA GLY A 17 25.07 -12.88 21.33
C GLY A 17 25.08 -13.48 19.91
N ASN A 18 25.78 -14.59 19.69
CA ASN A 18 25.86 -15.23 18.36
C ASN A 18 24.59 -16.01 18.01
N ASN A 19 23.88 -16.55 19.01
CA ASN A 19 22.64 -17.29 18.79
C ASN A 19 21.50 -16.35 18.38
N ASN A 20 21.45 -15.14 18.96
CA ASN A 20 20.44 -14.13 18.61
C ASN A 20 20.59 -13.64 17.17
N LEU A 21 21.82 -13.46 16.68
CA LEU A 21 22.09 -13.04 15.31
C LEU A 21 21.57 -14.05 14.28
N ARG A 22 21.92 -15.34 14.46
CA ARG A 22 21.42 -16.43 13.59
C ARG A 22 19.89 -16.55 13.63
N LEU A 23 19.29 -16.30 14.80
CA LEU A 23 17.84 -16.30 14.94
C LEU A 23 17.23 -15.15 14.13
N TRP A 24 17.79 -13.94 14.21
CA TRP A 24 17.34 -12.79 13.43
C TRP A 24 17.47 -13.02 11.92
N GLU A 25 18.62 -13.51 11.45
CA GLU A 25 18.82 -13.86 10.03
C GLU A 25 17.74 -14.82 9.54
N LYS A 26 17.48 -15.89 10.31
CA LYS A 26 16.43 -16.86 9.97
C LYS A 26 15.03 -16.23 9.96
N THR A 27 14.73 -15.38 10.94
CA THR A 27 13.43 -14.73 11.06
C THR A 27 13.20 -13.70 9.94
N ILE A 28 14.22 -12.91 9.59
CA ILE A 28 14.20 -11.96 8.47
C ILE A 28 14.01 -12.71 7.16
N GLY A 29 14.80 -13.77 6.91
CA GLY A 29 14.66 -14.58 5.70
C GLY A 29 13.25 -15.19 5.55
N ARG A 30 12.64 -15.62 6.65
CA ARG A 30 11.25 -16.12 6.65
C ARG A 30 10.23 -15.00 6.38
N LEU A 31 10.40 -13.83 7.00
CA LEU A 31 9.55 -12.65 6.77
C LEU A 31 9.56 -12.27 5.28
N GLU A 32 10.75 -12.12 4.71
CA GLU A 32 10.93 -11.72 3.32
C GLU A 32 10.41 -12.78 2.34
N ALA A 33 10.64 -14.06 2.63
CA ALA A 33 10.10 -15.15 1.82
C ALA A 33 8.56 -15.14 1.78
N HIS A 34 7.87 -14.95 2.91
CA HIS A 34 6.41 -14.91 2.92
C HIS A 34 5.86 -13.69 2.15
N MET A 35 6.45 -12.51 2.33
CA MET A 35 6.06 -11.32 1.57
C MET A 35 6.32 -11.51 0.07
N TRP A 36 7.48 -12.03 -0.31
CA TRP A 36 7.87 -12.22 -1.71
C TRP A 36 7.00 -13.24 -2.42
N HIS A 37 6.74 -14.41 -1.82
CA HIS A 37 5.86 -15.42 -2.43
C HIS A 37 4.45 -14.89 -2.65
N HIS A 38 3.90 -14.17 -1.67
CA HIS A 38 2.57 -13.60 -1.83
C HIS A 38 2.55 -12.48 -2.87
N ALA A 39 3.55 -11.59 -2.87
CA ALA A 39 3.69 -10.58 -3.90
C ALA A 39 3.82 -11.19 -5.31
N ALA A 40 4.55 -12.30 -5.46
CA ALA A 40 4.66 -13.00 -6.75
C ALA A 40 3.31 -13.58 -7.18
N LEU A 41 2.55 -14.16 -6.25
CA LEU A 41 1.19 -14.62 -6.51
C LEU A 41 0.29 -13.46 -6.98
N THR A 42 0.34 -12.32 -6.28
CA THR A 42 -0.45 -11.13 -6.61
C THR A 42 -0.06 -10.55 -7.97
N TRP A 43 1.22 -10.23 -8.20
CA TRP A 43 1.62 -9.45 -9.37
C TRP A 43 1.96 -10.26 -10.62
N VAL A 44 2.06 -11.58 -10.50
CA VAL A 44 2.32 -12.47 -11.64
C VAL A 44 1.14 -13.41 -11.87
N VAL A 45 0.73 -14.16 -10.84
CA VAL A 45 -0.27 -15.22 -11.05
C VAL A 45 -1.67 -14.65 -11.27
N ILE A 46 -2.09 -13.59 -10.57
CA ILE A 46 -3.41 -12.97 -10.83
C ILE A 46 -3.49 -12.35 -12.24
N PRO A 47 -2.54 -11.52 -12.72
CA PRO A 47 -2.58 -11.04 -14.10
C PRO A 47 -2.56 -12.16 -15.14
N LEU A 48 -1.77 -13.22 -14.93
CA LEU A 48 -1.80 -14.39 -15.81
C LEU A 48 -3.16 -15.10 -15.77
N PHE A 49 -3.79 -15.20 -14.61
CA PHE A 49 -5.13 -15.74 -14.48
C PHE A 49 -6.17 -14.89 -15.23
N ALA A 50 -6.07 -13.56 -15.16
CA ALA A 50 -6.92 -12.68 -15.97
C ALA A 50 -6.73 -12.94 -17.48
N VAL A 51 -5.49 -13.12 -17.96
CA VAL A 51 -5.22 -13.51 -19.35
C VAL A 51 -5.91 -14.85 -19.69
N VAL A 52 -5.82 -15.85 -18.81
CA VAL A 52 -6.51 -17.13 -18.98
C VAL A 52 -8.04 -16.94 -19.06
N GLN A 53 -8.61 -16.10 -18.21
CA GLN A 53 -10.05 -15.77 -18.27
C GLN A 53 -10.42 -15.11 -19.60
N GLY A 54 -9.53 -14.31 -20.20
CA GLY A 54 -9.75 -13.71 -21.51
C GLY A 54 -9.75 -14.70 -22.67
N VAL A 55 -9.09 -15.86 -22.52
CA VAL A 55 -8.93 -16.86 -23.60
C VAL A 55 -9.88 -18.05 -23.45
N VAL A 56 -10.20 -18.45 -22.22
CA VAL A 56 -11.00 -19.64 -21.93
C VAL A 56 -12.49 -19.30 -21.90
N PRO A 57 -13.32 -19.79 -22.85
CA PRO A 57 -14.70 -19.31 -23.03
C PRO A 57 -15.59 -19.42 -21.79
N PHE A 58 -15.49 -20.52 -21.03
CA PHE A 58 -16.32 -20.71 -19.83
C PHE A 58 -15.89 -19.85 -18.63
N LEU A 59 -14.72 -19.18 -18.70
CA LEU A 59 -14.22 -18.27 -17.67
C LEU A 59 -14.37 -16.79 -18.06
N GLN A 60 -14.68 -16.50 -19.32
CA GLN A 60 -14.77 -15.14 -19.83
C GLN A 60 -15.85 -14.35 -19.08
N PRO A 61 -15.55 -13.11 -18.65
CA PRO A 61 -16.57 -12.22 -18.13
C PRO A 61 -17.52 -11.78 -19.27
N THR A 62 -18.78 -11.53 -18.93
CA THR A 62 -19.81 -11.07 -19.88
C THR A 62 -20.45 -9.78 -19.40
N CYS A 63 -21.14 -9.06 -20.28
CA CYS A 63 -21.87 -7.83 -19.90
C CYS A 63 -23.06 -8.13 -18.98
N GLU A 64 -23.69 -9.29 -19.14
CA GLU A 64 -24.87 -9.66 -18.35
C GLU A 64 -24.48 -10.05 -16.92
N ASN A 65 -23.47 -10.92 -16.79
CA ASN A 65 -23.12 -11.54 -15.51
C ASN A 65 -21.92 -10.88 -14.82
N GLY A 66 -21.16 -10.04 -15.52
CA GLY A 66 -19.87 -9.52 -15.05
C GLY A 66 -18.84 -10.65 -14.91
N PHE A 67 -18.20 -10.74 -13.75
CA PHE A 67 -17.20 -11.79 -13.46
C PHE A 67 -17.82 -13.17 -13.30
N ASN A 68 -17.16 -14.19 -13.83
CA ASN A 68 -17.62 -15.57 -13.78
C ASN A 68 -17.55 -16.18 -12.38
N ASN A 69 -18.58 -16.88 -11.92
CA ASN A 69 -18.61 -17.47 -10.57
C ASN A 69 -17.52 -18.52 -10.31
N TRP A 70 -17.04 -19.23 -11.34
CA TRP A 70 -15.93 -20.18 -11.21
C TRP A 70 -14.61 -19.49 -10.81
N SER A 71 -14.43 -18.24 -11.24
CA SER A 71 -13.26 -17.46 -10.86
C SER A 71 -13.21 -17.15 -9.36
N LEU A 72 -14.37 -17.17 -8.67
CA LEU A 72 -14.43 -16.95 -7.23
C LEU A 72 -13.76 -18.08 -6.44
N LEU A 73 -13.66 -19.30 -6.99
CA LEU A 73 -12.89 -20.38 -6.36
C LEU A 73 -11.39 -20.06 -6.33
N PHE A 74 -10.86 -19.51 -7.42
CA PHE A 74 -9.47 -19.05 -7.47
C PHE A 74 -9.26 -17.87 -6.50
N VAL A 75 -10.15 -16.87 -6.53
CA VAL A 75 -10.11 -15.73 -5.60
C VAL A 75 -10.16 -16.20 -4.14
N PHE A 76 -11.01 -17.17 -3.81
CA PHE A 76 -11.08 -17.75 -2.47
C PHE A 76 -9.76 -18.41 -2.06
N GLY A 77 -9.14 -19.20 -2.94
CA GLY A 77 -7.82 -19.78 -2.70
C GLY A 77 -6.73 -18.72 -2.48
N TYR A 78 -6.75 -17.65 -3.29
CA TYR A 78 -5.86 -16.50 -3.12
C TYR A 78 -6.06 -15.80 -1.77
N VAL A 79 -7.30 -15.55 -1.36
CA VAL A 79 -7.66 -14.94 -0.07
C VAL A 79 -7.17 -15.79 1.11
N LEU A 80 -7.33 -17.12 1.05
CA LEU A 80 -6.79 -18.01 2.08
C LEU A 80 -5.26 -17.95 2.16
N HIS A 81 -4.58 -17.96 1.02
CA HIS A 81 -3.14 -17.80 0.95
C HIS A 81 -2.70 -16.44 1.50
N HIS A 82 -3.40 -15.36 1.18
CA HIS A 82 -3.15 -14.01 1.71
C HIS A 82 -3.21 -13.99 3.24
N ILE A 83 -4.29 -14.50 3.83
CA ILE A 83 -4.47 -14.56 5.31
C ILE A 83 -3.31 -15.32 5.96
N TYR A 84 -2.92 -16.46 5.37
CA TYR A 84 -1.80 -17.26 5.87
C TYR A 84 -0.48 -16.48 5.79
N ALA A 85 -0.15 -15.94 4.62
CA ALA A 85 1.11 -15.25 4.37
C ALA A 85 1.24 -13.97 5.23
N GLU A 86 0.16 -13.20 5.37
CA GLU A 86 0.12 -12.01 6.23
C GLU A 86 0.26 -12.38 7.71
N SER A 87 -0.42 -13.44 8.17
CA SER A 87 -0.31 -13.89 9.57
C SER A 87 1.09 -14.39 9.93
N SER A 88 1.73 -15.13 9.01
CA SER A 88 3.10 -15.61 9.15
C SER A 88 4.10 -14.46 9.16
N SER A 89 3.97 -13.51 8.22
CA SER A 89 4.82 -12.31 8.14
C SER A 89 4.66 -11.43 9.39
N TRP A 90 3.43 -11.19 9.85
CA TRP A 90 3.15 -10.46 11.08
C TRP A 90 3.82 -11.11 12.31
N THR A 91 3.78 -12.44 12.39
CA THR A 91 4.42 -13.18 13.48
C THR A 91 5.93 -13.06 13.42
N ALA A 92 6.53 -13.16 12.22
CA ALA A 92 7.96 -12.96 12.04
C ALA A 92 8.41 -11.55 12.42
N VAL A 93 7.67 -10.49 12.06
CA VAL A 93 8.00 -9.11 12.50
C VAL A 93 7.98 -9.00 14.02
N LYS A 94 6.97 -9.55 14.70
CA LYS A 94 6.91 -9.53 16.17
C LYS A 94 8.09 -10.24 16.82
N GLU A 95 8.59 -11.33 16.23
CA GLU A 95 9.75 -12.06 16.75
C GLU A 95 11.06 -11.25 16.65
N LEU A 96 11.10 -10.21 15.79
CA LEU A 96 12.21 -9.25 15.72
C LEU A 96 12.13 -8.15 16.79
N LEU A 97 11.03 -8.10 17.56
CA LEU A 97 10.81 -7.08 18.58
C LEU A 97 11.13 -7.63 19.97
N SER A 98 11.77 -6.80 20.79
CA SER A 98 11.93 -7.07 22.21
C SER A 98 10.59 -6.96 22.95
N LEU A 99 10.50 -7.57 24.14
CA LEU A 99 9.28 -7.52 24.96
C LEU A 99 8.84 -6.09 25.33
N PRO A 100 9.75 -5.14 25.67
CA PRO A 100 9.39 -3.74 25.85
C PRO A 100 8.80 -3.11 24.58
N GLU A 101 9.40 -3.35 23.41
CA GLU A 101 8.88 -2.84 22.13
C GLU A 101 7.47 -3.36 21.84
N ILE A 102 7.21 -4.66 22.07
CA ILE A 102 5.87 -5.24 21.92
C ILE A 102 4.86 -4.58 22.87
N THR A 103 5.28 -4.26 24.10
CA THR A 103 4.43 -3.59 25.09
C THR A 103 4.08 -2.18 24.63
N ILE A 104 5.05 -1.45 24.08
CA ILE A 104 4.84 -0.12 23.48
C ILE A 104 3.87 -0.22 22.29
N MET A 105 4.06 -1.19 21.37
CA MET A 105 3.14 -1.41 20.24
C MET A 105 1.70 -1.72 20.69
N ARG A 106 1.56 -2.42 21.83
CA ARG A 106 0.25 -2.68 22.44
C ARG A 106 -0.40 -1.41 22.97
N GLN A 107 0.38 -0.53 23.61
CA GLN A 107 -0.11 0.74 24.16
C GLN A 107 -0.54 1.71 23.06
N PHE A 108 0.21 1.79 21.95
CA PHE A 108 -0.19 2.55 20.77
C PHE A 108 -1.39 1.96 20.01
N GLY A 109 -1.88 0.79 20.41
CA GLY A 109 -3.04 0.16 19.81
C GLY A 109 -2.79 -0.50 18.46
N VAL A 110 -1.55 -0.56 17.97
CA VAL A 110 -1.17 -1.23 16.70
C VAL A 110 -1.65 -2.68 16.67
N LEU A 111 -1.49 -3.40 17.78
CA LEU A 111 -1.95 -4.79 17.87
C LEU A 111 -3.49 -4.92 17.79
N ARG A 112 -4.24 -3.90 18.24
CA ARG A 112 -5.71 -3.87 18.13
C ARG A 112 -6.16 -3.53 16.71
N LEU A 113 -5.39 -2.69 16.01
CA LEU A 113 -5.66 -2.30 14.63
C LEU A 113 -5.46 -3.46 13.63
N ARG A 114 -4.67 -4.48 14.00
CA ARG A 114 -4.38 -5.65 13.14
C ARG A 114 -5.62 -6.21 12.44
N ARG A 115 -6.71 -6.48 13.15
CA ARG A 115 -7.92 -7.09 12.56
C ARG A 115 -8.52 -6.23 11.44
N ARG A 116 -8.54 -4.90 11.63
CA ARG A 116 -9.04 -3.95 10.64
C ARG A 116 -8.10 -3.89 9.43
N MET A 117 -6.79 -3.92 9.67
CA MET A 117 -5.79 -3.90 8.59
C MET A 117 -5.80 -5.20 7.79
N VAL A 118 -5.90 -6.38 8.42
CA VAL A 118 -6.07 -7.65 7.67
C VAL A 118 -7.31 -7.58 6.77
N PHE A 119 -8.44 -7.08 7.28
CA PHE A 119 -9.63 -6.91 6.45
C PHE A 119 -9.39 -5.94 5.27
N LEU A 120 -8.66 -4.84 5.48
CA LEU A 120 -8.23 -3.96 4.39
C LEU A 120 -7.38 -4.70 3.35
N GLY A 121 -6.48 -5.61 3.78
CA GLY A 121 -5.67 -6.44 2.87
C GLY A 121 -6.51 -7.38 2.02
N LEU A 122 -7.57 -7.96 2.61
CA LEU A 122 -8.54 -8.76 1.84
C LEU A 122 -9.27 -7.91 0.80
N LEU A 123 -9.71 -6.70 1.18
CA LEU A 123 -10.34 -5.78 0.25
C LEU A 123 -9.37 -5.39 -0.87
N GLU A 124 -8.11 -5.08 -0.56
CA GLU A 124 -7.07 -4.73 -1.55
C GLU A 124 -6.87 -5.87 -2.55
N GLY A 125 -6.79 -7.11 -2.07
CA GLY A 125 -6.68 -8.28 -2.92
C GLY A 125 -7.88 -8.49 -3.85
N LEU A 126 -9.11 -8.23 -3.36
CA LEU A 126 -10.33 -8.32 -4.16
C LEU A 126 -10.40 -7.21 -5.22
N ASP A 127 -10.07 -5.97 -4.85
CA ASP A 127 -10.05 -4.80 -5.75
C ASP A 127 -9.04 -4.99 -6.87
N PHE A 128 -7.84 -5.46 -6.54
CA PHE A 128 -6.84 -5.75 -7.55
C PHE A 128 -7.30 -6.82 -8.55
N TYR A 129 -7.97 -7.87 -8.06
CA TYR A 129 -8.54 -8.89 -8.94
C TYR A 129 -9.63 -8.31 -9.87
N THR A 130 -10.55 -7.50 -9.35
CA THR A 130 -11.60 -6.87 -10.16
C THR A 130 -11.02 -5.87 -11.16
N ASP A 131 -9.97 -5.13 -10.79
CA ASP A 131 -9.23 -4.24 -11.69
C ASP A 131 -8.55 -4.98 -12.84
N MET A 132 -7.96 -6.16 -12.59
CA MET A 132 -7.33 -6.95 -13.65
C MET A 132 -8.34 -7.57 -14.61
N THR A 133 -9.55 -7.86 -14.14
CA THR A 133 -10.61 -8.49 -14.93
C THR A 133 -11.53 -7.46 -15.60
N PHE A 134 -11.57 -6.22 -15.11
CA PHE A 134 -12.37 -5.13 -15.66
C PHE A 134 -12.12 -4.86 -17.15
N PRO A 135 -10.86 -4.81 -17.67
CA PRO A 135 -10.62 -4.62 -19.10
C PRO A 135 -11.25 -5.72 -19.97
N LEU A 136 -11.34 -6.95 -19.48
CA LEU A 136 -11.96 -8.07 -20.20
C LEU A 136 -13.47 -7.92 -20.28
N MET A 137 -14.08 -7.48 -19.18
CA MET A 137 -15.50 -7.15 -19.15
C MET A 137 -15.81 -5.98 -20.09
N ALA A 138 -15.01 -4.91 -20.04
CA ALA A 138 -15.11 -3.77 -20.96
C ALA A 138 -14.98 -4.20 -22.42
N ARG A 139 -14.05 -5.11 -22.73
CA ARG A 139 -13.88 -5.68 -24.07
C ARG A 139 -15.12 -6.41 -24.57
N HIS A 140 -15.83 -7.11 -23.70
CA HIS A 140 -17.06 -7.82 -24.09
C HIS A 140 -18.21 -6.84 -24.40
N CYS A 141 -18.26 -5.69 -23.72
CA CYS A 141 -19.29 -4.65 -23.90
C CYS A 141 -18.92 -3.56 -24.92
N ASP A 142 -17.84 -3.78 -25.64
CA ASP A 142 -17.14 -2.73 -26.37
C ASP A 142 -17.90 -2.17 -27.57
N HIS A 143 -18.81 -2.96 -28.15
CA HIS A 143 -19.60 -2.59 -29.32
C HIS A 143 -20.49 -1.34 -29.10
N VAL A 144 -20.93 -1.09 -27.86
CA VAL A 144 -21.66 0.14 -27.48
C VAL A 144 -20.72 1.14 -26.80
N LEU A 145 -19.82 0.63 -25.95
CA LEU A 145 -19.01 1.42 -25.04
C LEU A 145 -18.08 2.41 -25.76
N THR A 146 -17.32 1.94 -26.77
CA THR A 146 -16.28 2.77 -27.41
C THR A 146 -16.89 3.91 -28.22
N GLU A 147 -17.91 3.64 -29.03
CA GLU A 147 -18.53 4.66 -29.89
C GLU A 147 -19.19 5.77 -29.08
N THR A 148 -19.95 5.42 -28.04
CA THR A 148 -20.58 6.40 -27.16
C THR A 148 -19.54 7.23 -26.41
N TRP A 149 -18.46 6.60 -25.93
CA TRP A 149 -17.40 7.32 -25.24
C TRP A 149 -16.64 8.29 -26.15
N ARG A 150 -16.37 7.90 -27.41
CA ARG A 150 -15.77 8.78 -28.42
C ARG A 150 -16.59 10.04 -28.63
N ARG A 151 -17.90 9.91 -28.83
CA ARG A 151 -18.81 11.05 -29.00
C ARG A 151 -18.76 12.00 -27.80
N SER A 152 -18.73 11.45 -26.58
CA SER A 152 -18.62 12.28 -25.37
C SER A 152 -17.34 13.12 -25.31
N TRP A 153 -16.24 12.63 -25.91
CA TRP A 153 -14.99 13.38 -25.99
C TRP A 153 -15.02 14.50 -27.02
N GLN A 154 -15.80 14.37 -28.09
CA GLN A 154 -15.90 15.41 -29.12
C GLN A 154 -16.49 16.72 -28.59
N GLU A 155 -17.26 16.66 -27.50
CA GLU A 155 -17.81 17.83 -26.82
C GLU A 155 -16.79 18.56 -25.92
N VAL A 156 -15.67 17.93 -25.58
CA VAL A 156 -14.66 18.51 -24.69
C VAL A 156 -13.73 19.44 -25.49
N PRO A 157 -13.71 20.75 -25.20
CA PRO A 157 -12.91 21.69 -25.97
C PRO A 157 -11.40 21.42 -25.79
N TYR A 158 -10.63 21.72 -26.83
CA TYR A 158 -9.15 21.63 -26.93
C TYR A 158 -8.55 20.22 -26.85
N VAL A 159 -9.03 19.35 -25.97
CA VAL A 159 -8.44 18.02 -25.71
C VAL A 159 -9.27 16.90 -26.34
N GLY A 160 -10.55 17.15 -26.61
CA GLY A 160 -11.51 16.16 -27.09
C GLY A 160 -11.10 15.41 -28.34
N GLN A 161 -10.63 16.13 -29.37
CA GLN A 161 -10.22 15.52 -30.65
C GLN A 161 -9.03 14.56 -30.49
N HIS A 162 -8.07 14.90 -29.62
CA HIS A 162 -6.93 14.03 -29.35
C HIS A 162 -7.35 12.78 -28.58
N LEU A 163 -8.23 12.93 -27.59
CA LEU A 163 -8.75 11.79 -26.84
C LEU A 163 -9.65 10.89 -27.68
N ASP A 164 -10.47 11.46 -28.57
CA ASP A 164 -11.26 10.70 -29.55
C ASP A 164 -10.36 9.82 -30.43
N ALA A 165 -9.29 10.39 -31.00
CA ALA A 165 -8.33 9.63 -31.80
C ALA A 165 -7.63 8.51 -31.00
N ILE A 166 -7.30 8.77 -29.72
CA ILE A 166 -6.73 7.75 -28.84
C ILE A 166 -7.74 6.63 -28.55
N VAL A 167 -9.00 6.99 -28.25
CA VAL A 167 -10.08 6.03 -27.98
C VAL A 167 -10.44 5.25 -29.25
N GLU A 168 -10.34 5.83 -30.45
CA GLU A 168 -10.54 5.10 -31.70
C GLU A 168 -9.54 3.95 -31.87
N VAL A 169 -8.27 4.21 -31.58
CA VAL A 169 -7.18 3.24 -31.75
C VAL A 169 -7.17 2.22 -30.61
N LEU A 170 -7.17 2.69 -29.37
CA LEU A 170 -7.05 1.83 -28.20
C LEU A 170 -8.37 1.19 -27.80
N ARG A 171 -9.50 1.80 -28.18
CA ARG A 171 -10.85 1.46 -27.68
C ARG A 171 -10.93 1.66 -26.17
N PHE A 172 -12.13 1.64 -25.60
CA PHE A 172 -12.29 1.84 -24.16
C PHE A 172 -11.51 0.78 -23.36
N TRP A 173 -11.66 -0.49 -23.74
CA TRP A 173 -11.04 -1.60 -23.01
C TRP A 173 -9.52 -1.58 -23.09
N GLY A 174 -8.92 -1.07 -24.17
CA GLY A 174 -7.47 -0.95 -24.29
C GLY A 174 -6.91 0.14 -23.38
N ILE A 175 -7.63 1.24 -23.18
CA ILE A 175 -7.27 2.26 -22.19
C ILE A 175 -7.36 1.68 -20.77
N ALA A 176 -8.41 0.92 -20.46
CA ALA A 176 -8.52 0.21 -19.19
C ALA A 176 -7.38 -0.80 -18.98
N LEU A 177 -7.05 -1.58 -20.00
CA LEU A 177 -5.94 -2.53 -19.96
C LEU A 177 -4.60 -1.83 -19.76
N LEU A 178 -4.37 -0.69 -20.43
CA LEU A 178 -3.16 0.11 -20.26
C LEU A 178 -3.05 0.61 -18.83
N CYS A 179 -4.13 1.15 -18.24
CA CYS A 179 -4.16 1.60 -16.86
C CYS A 179 -3.83 0.46 -15.88
N ALA A 180 -4.49 -0.69 -16.05
CA ALA A 180 -4.22 -1.90 -15.26
C ALA A 180 -2.77 -2.37 -15.40
N SER A 181 -2.23 -2.38 -16.63
CA SER A 181 -0.85 -2.80 -16.92
C SER A 181 0.17 -1.86 -16.31
N VAL A 182 -0.05 -0.54 -16.38
CA VAL A 182 0.81 0.47 -15.75
C VAL A 182 0.85 0.25 -14.24
N ASN A 183 -0.31 -0.03 -13.60
CA ASN A 183 -0.34 -0.39 -12.19
C ASN A 183 0.51 -1.64 -11.92
N VAL A 184 0.28 -2.76 -12.62
CA VAL A 184 1.03 -4.01 -12.46
C VAL A 184 2.54 -3.81 -12.63
N VAL A 185 2.97 -3.02 -13.61
CA VAL A 185 4.40 -2.75 -13.83
C VAL A 185 4.98 -1.90 -12.70
N LEU A 186 4.35 -0.77 -12.37
CA LEU A 186 4.91 0.21 -11.45
C LEU A 186 4.86 -0.23 -9.99
N THR A 187 3.73 -0.80 -9.54
CA THR A 187 3.55 -1.21 -8.14
C THR A 187 3.97 -2.66 -7.94
N GLY A 188 3.74 -3.51 -8.94
CA GLY A 188 4.02 -4.95 -8.88
C GLY A 188 5.42 -5.33 -9.30
N LEU A 189 5.74 -5.28 -10.59
CA LEU A 189 6.99 -5.82 -11.13
C LEU A 189 8.23 -5.05 -10.62
N ILE A 190 8.17 -3.71 -10.58
CA ILE A 190 9.24 -2.91 -9.97
C ILE A 190 9.34 -3.20 -8.46
N GLY A 191 8.21 -3.40 -7.78
CA GLY A 191 8.17 -3.78 -6.37
C GLY A 191 8.84 -5.13 -6.10
N LEU A 192 8.51 -6.15 -6.89
CA LEU A 192 9.11 -7.48 -6.84
C LEU A 192 10.61 -7.44 -7.14
N TRP A 193 11.01 -6.72 -8.19
CA TRP A 193 12.43 -6.53 -8.52
C TRP A 193 13.18 -5.89 -7.35
N ARG A 194 12.61 -4.85 -6.74
CA ARG A 194 13.17 -4.22 -5.54
C ARG A 194 13.26 -5.21 -4.39
N MET A 195 12.20 -5.97 -4.09
CA MET A 195 12.24 -7.00 -3.04
C MET A 195 13.34 -8.05 -3.28
N SER A 196 13.50 -8.52 -4.52
CA SER A 196 14.58 -9.45 -4.89
C SER A 196 15.98 -8.83 -4.78
N SER A 197 16.11 -7.54 -5.10
CA SER A 197 17.37 -6.82 -4.88
C SER A 197 17.66 -6.62 -3.40
N THR A 198 16.65 -6.28 -2.60
CA THR A 198 16.75 -6.08 -1.16
C THR A 198 17.07 -7.38 -0.43
N TYR A 199 16.54 -8.52 -0.90
CA TYR A 199 16.89 -9.84 -0.35
C TYR A 199 18.40 -10.10 -0.41
N ARG A 200 19.06 -9.69 -1.50
CA ARG A 200 20.53 -9.73 -1.61
C ARG A 200 21.20 -8.67 -0.74
N SER A 201 20.49 -7.59 -0.44
CA SER A 201 20.96 -6.50 0.40
C SER A 201 20.65 -6.67 1.90
N ALA A 202 20.06 -7.79 2.34
CA ALA A 202 19.91 -8.08 3.77
C ALA A 202 21.28 -8.09 4.49
N ASP A 203 22.36 -8.34 3.75
CA ASP A 203 23.75 -8.14 4.18
C ASP A 203 24.03 -6.70 4.65
N TYR A 204 23.41 -5.67 4.05
CA TYR A 204 23.58 -4.26 4.45
C TYR A 204 22.85 -3.91 5.75
N ALA A 205 21.75 -4.59 6.08
CA ALA A 205 21.08 -4.41 7.38
C ALA A 205 21.99 -4.87 8.53
N PHE A 206 22.88 -5.83 8.25
CA PHE A 206 23.94 -6.23 9.16
C PHE A 206 25.19 -5.36 9.04
N GLU A 207 25.51 -4.83 7.87
CA GLU A 207 26.69 -3.98 7.67
C GLU A 207 26.63 -2.70 8.52
N ASP A 208 25.44 -2.12 8.74
CA ASP A 208 25.24 -0.98 9.65
C ASP A 208 25.42 -1.38 11.14
N ILE A 209 25.22 -2.66 11.48
CA ILE A 209 25.53 -3.22 12.81
C ILE A 209 27.05 -3.38 12.99
N PHE A 210 27.81 -3.51 11.90
CA PHE A 210 29.25 -3.77 11.91
C PHE A 210 30.11 -2.57 11.47
N SER A 211 29.57 -1.34 11.57
CA SER A 211 30.15 -0.13 10.96
C SER A 211 31.68 -0.07 10.95
N THR A 212 32.19 0.37 9.80
CA THR A 212 33.56 0.39 9.27
C THR A 212 34.65 1.03 10.13
N ASP A 213 34.33 1.64 11.27
CA ASP A 213 35.29 2.39 12.08
C ASP A 213 36.10 1.53 13.06
N GLY A 214 35.94 0.20 13.04
CA GLY A 214 36.64 -0.74 13.93
C GLY A 214 36.25 -0.60 15.41
N ARG A 215 35.54 0.45 15.79
CA ARG A 215 34.87 0.59 17.08
C ARG A 215 33.62 -0.28 17.03
N LYS A 216 33.68 -1.42 17.72
CA LYS A 216 32.52 -2.24 18.05
C LYS A 216 31.52 -1.36 18.80
N THR A 217 30.57 -0.75 18.09
CA THR A 217 29.40 -0.15 18.71
C THR A 217 28.63 -1.31 19.35
N GLU A 218 28.51 -1.27 20.68
CA GLU A 218 27.91 -2.37 21.45
C GLU A 218 26.42 -2.59 21.13
N ASP A 219 25.77 -1.64 20.47
CA ASP A 219 24.33 -1.65 20.25
C ASP A 219 23.95 -2.38 18.95
N LYS A 220 23.85 -3.71 19.02
CA LYS A 220 23.36 -4.57 17.94
C LYS A 220 21.85 -4.41 17.78
N ARG A 221 21.39 -3.33 17.17
CA ARG A 221 19.95 -3.06 16.94
C ARG A 221 19.65 -2.90 15.45
N ILE A 222 18.56 -3.51 14.98
CA ILE A 222 18.02 -3.28 13.63
C ILE A 222 17.52 -1.83 13.54
N GLY A 223 18.05 -1.04 12.60
CA GLY A 223 17.67 0.37 12.41
C GLY A 223 16.25 0.57 11.85
N GLY A 224 15.64 1.72 12.12
CA GLY A 224 14.27 2.03 11.67
C GLY A 224 14.09 2.02 10.15
N LYS A 225 15.13 2.35 9.38
CA LYS A 225 15.13 2.31 7.91
C LYS A 225 14.87 0.91 7.34
N ALA A 226 15.37 -0.14 8.00
CA ALA A 226 15.10 -1.52 7.60
C ALA A 226 13.60 -1.84 7.72
N PHE A 227 12.97 -1.40 8.81
CA PHE A 227 11.53 -1.57 8.99
C PHE A 227 10.69 -0.81 7.94
N TYR A 228 11.08 0.40 7.54
CA TYR A 228 10.41 1.08 6.42
C TYR A 228 10.60 0.37 5.08
N THR A 229 11.73 -0.33 4.90
CA THR A 229 11.97 -1.16 3.71
C THR A 229 11.05 -2.39 3.72
N TRP A 230 10.87 -3.04 4.87
CA TRP A 230 9.89 -4.12 5.02
C TRP A 230 8.45 -3.62 4.93
N ALA A 231 8.15 -2.41 5.40
CA ALA A 231 6.83 -1.80 5.24
C ALA A 231 6.47 -1.64 3.76
N ARG A 232 7.41 -1.12 2.95
CA ARG A 232 7.24 -1.02 1.50
C ARG A 232 7.08 -2.39 0.83
N SER A 233 7.86 -3.38 1.26
CA SER A 233 7.76 -4.76 0.76
C SER A 233 6.41 -5.39 1.10
N ALA A 234 5.91 -5.14 2.30
CA ALA A 234 4.58 -5.54 2.75
C ALA A 234 3.48 -4.83 1.94
N GLU A 235 3.65 -3.54 1.62
CA GLU A 235 2.71 -2.81 0.76
C GLU A 235 2.66 -3.37 -0.67
N THR A 236 3.81 -3.71 -1.24
CA THR A 236 3.89 -4.45 -2.51
C THR A 236 3.20 -5.81 -2.37
N ALA A 237 3.38 -6.53 -1.27
CA ALA A 237 2.65 -7.77 -0.99
C ALA A 237 1.17 -7.55 -0.60
N MET A 238 0.63 -6.34 -0.65
CA MET A 238 -0.74 -6.00 -0.21
C MET A 238 -1.06 -6.43 1.23
N MET A 239 -0.08 -6.41 2.14
CA MET A 239 -0.19 -6.79 3.55
C MET A 239 -0.20 -5.56 4.48
N PRO A 240 -1.29 -4.77 4.52
CA PRO A 240 -1.36 -3.52 5.28
C PRO A 240 -1.11 -3.70 6.79
N SER A 241 -1.44 -4.84 7.39
CA SER A 241 -1.16 -5.01 8.83
C SER A 241 0.34 -5.11 9.08
N VAL A 242 1.06 -5.88 8.26
CA VAL A 242 2.52 -6.02 8.35
C VAL A 242 3.20 -4.69 8.06
N ALA A 243 2.72 -3.95 7.05
CA ALA A 243 3.22 -2.62 6.73
C ALA A 243 3.05 -1.66 7.90
N SER A 244 1.84 -1.56 8.47
CA SER A 244 1.56 -0.67 9.61
C SER A 244 2.37 -1.01 10.86
N LEU A 245 2.60 -2.30 11.15
CA LEU A 245 3.47 -2.70 12.25
C LEU A 245 4.92 -2.29 12.00
N CYS A 246 5.42 -2.48 10.78
CA CYS A 246 6.78 -2.08 10.41
C CYS A 246 6.95 -0.56 10.43
N GLU A 247 5.96 0.22 9.96
CA GLU A 247 5.97 1.68 10.02
C GLU A 247 6.07 2.18 11.46
N GLU A 248 5.23 1.66 12.36
CA GLU A 248 5.26 2.10 13.76
C GLU A 248 6.58 1.70 14.43
N VAL A 249 7.08 0.49 14.19
CA VAL A 249 8.40 0.10 14.71
C VAL A 249 9.49 0.99 14.13
N GLY A 250 9.44 1.29 12.82
CA GLY A 250 10.36 2.22 12.16
C GLY A 250 10.37 3.60 12.82
N ASP A 251 9.19 4.16 13.11
CA ASP A 251 9.02 5.43 13.82
C ASP A 251 9.64 5.38 15.23
N GLN A 252 9.45 4.28 15.98
CA GLN A 252 10.08 4.14 17.31
C GLN A 252 11.60 3.91 17.23
N LYS A 253 12.09 3.28 16.16
CA LYS A 253 13.52 2.98 15.95
C LYS A 253 14.29 4.10 15.26
N ARG A 254 13.67 5.25 14.97
CA ARG A 254 14.38 6.44 14.48
C ARG A 254 15.30 7.06 15.53
N TRP A 255 14.95 6.90 16.80
CA TRP A 255 15.73 7.39 17.93
C TRP A 255 16.87 6.40 18.23
N LYS A 256 18.08 6.76 17.78
CA LYS A 256 19.33 6.04 18.05
C LYS A 256 20.18 6.87 19.00
N TYR A 257 20.70 6.22 20.04
CA TYR A 257 21.57 6.87 21.02
C TYR A 257 22.96 7.09 20.42
N ASP A 258 23.42 8.34 20.46
CA ASP A 258 24.75 8.73 20.05
C ASP A 258 25.62 9.02 21.30
N PRO A 259 26.47 8.05 21.71
CA PRO A 259 27.32 8.22 22.89
C PRO A 259 28.36 9.33 22.72
N SER A 260 28.70 9.73 21.48
CA SER A 260 29.71 10.76 21.22
C SER A 260 29.28 12.14 21.73
N LYS A 261 27.96 12.36 21.87
CA LYS A 261 27.37 13.62 22.34
C LYS A 261 27.25 13.72 23.86
N LYS A 262 27.64 12.68 24.61
CA LYS A 262 27.40 12.57 26.06
C LYS A 262 27.97 13.73 26.87
N GLU A 263 29.18 14.18 26.53
CA GLU A 263 29.88 15.23 27.28
C GLU A 263 29.23 16.60 27.08
N GLY A 264 28.71 16.91 25.88
CA GLY A 264 28.04 18.18 25.58
C GLY A 264 26.56 18.25 25.98
N ALA A 265 25.86 17.10 26.02
CA ALA A 265 24.42 17.07 26.30
C ALA A 265 24.05 17.58 27.69
N THR A 266 24.83 17.21 28.71
CA THR A 266 24.58 17.66 30.09
C THR A 266 24.82 19.15 30.23
N GLU A 267 25.92 19.66 29.66
CA GLU A 267 26.26 21.08 29.70
C GLU A 267 25.21 21.92 28.96
N ALA A 268 24.77 21.49 27.78
CA ALA A 268 23.74 22.17 27.01
C ALA A 268 22.42 22.28 27.80
N ARG A 269 21.96 21.19 28.44
CA ARG A 269 20.76 21.21 29.29
C ARG A 269 20.90 22.18 30.47
N GLN A 270 22.07 22.21 31.11
CA GLN A 270 22.34 23.17 32.17
C GLN A 270 22.30 24.61 31.63
N ASN A 271 22.98 24.89 30.52
CA ASN A 271 23.00 26.22 29.91
C ASN A 271 21.59 26.71 29.54
N TYR A 272 20.71 25.83 29.08
CA TYR A 272 19.30 26.17 28.83
C TYR A 272 18.52 26.52 30.10
N ILE A 273 18.67 25.74 31.18
CA ILE A 273 18.04 26.06 32.47
C ILE A 273 18.49 27.43 32.99
N HIS A 274 19.74 27.83 32.71
CA HIS A 274 20.28 29.15 33.05
C HIS A 274 19.94 30.24 32.02
N GLY A 275 19.12 29.96 31.00
CA GLY A 275 18.75 30.92 29.95
C GLY A 275 19.91 31.36 29.04
N LYS A 276 21.03 30.63 29.04
CA LYS A 276 22.22 30.96 28.24
C LYS A 276 22.08 30.55 26.78
N ILE A 277 21.30 29.52 26.50
CA ILE A 277 21.01 29.04 25.15
C ILE A 277 19.51 28.80 25.00
N ASP A 278 19.03 28.81 23.76
CA ASP A 278 17.66 28.47 23.43
C ASP A 278 17.44 26.95 23.37
N TYR A 279 16.18 26.54 23.33
CA TYR A 279 15.82 25.12 23.22
C TYR A 279 16.32 24.49 21.91
N ALA A 280 16.37 25.26 20.82
CA ALA A 280 16.87 24.80 19.53
C ALA A 280 18.36 24.42 19.58
N ALA A 281 19.17 25.14 20.36
CA ALA A 281 20.56 24.78 20.61
C ALA A 281 20.67 23.51 21.46
N VAL A 282 19.83 23.33 22.49
CA VAL A 282 19.80 22.08 23.29
C VAL A 282 19.49 20.88 22.42
N ALA A 283 18.52 21.00 21.51
CA ALA A 283 18.12 19.92 20.61
C ALA A 283 19.30 19.38 19.78
N LYS A 284 20.28 20.22 19.42
CA LYS A 284 21.50 19.79 18.71
C LYS A 284 22.42 18.91 19.56
N PHE A 285 22.39 19.13 20.88
CA PHE A 285 23.14 18.35 21.86
C PHE A 285 22.32 17.21 22.47
N GLU A 286 21.06 17.00 22.03
CA GLU A 286 20.35 15.80 22.42
C GLU A 286 21.11 14.57 21.92
N LEU A 287 21.09 13.51 22.73
CA LEU A 287 21.86 12.28 22.52
C LEU A 287 21.31 11.44 21.35
N GLY A 288 20.52 12.04 20.46
CA GLY A 288 20.01 11.42 19.25
C GLY A 288 20.99 11.53 18.10
N ASP A 289 21.14 10.44 17.35
CA ASP A 289 21.75 10.45 16.03
C ASP A 289 20.80 11.12 15.02
N ALA A 290 21.00 12.42 14.80
CA ALA A 290 20.17 13.24 13.92
C ALA A 290 20.22 12.76 12.46
N ALA A 291 21.35 12.18 12.02
CA ALA A 291 21.48 11.65 10.67
C ALA A 291 20.63 10.38 10.49
N ALA A 292 20.62 9.50 11.50
CA ALA A 292 19.73 8.34 11.49
C ALA A 292 18.25 8.74 11.51
N GLU A 293 17.89 9.75 12.30
CA GLU A 293 16.52 10.28 12.34
C GLU A 293 16.09 10.84 10.97
N GLU A 294 16.92 11.70 10.35
CA GLU A 294 16.66 12.28 9.03
C GLU A 294 16.50 11.20 7.95
N GLN A 295 17.34 10.17 7.95
CA GLN A 295 17.21 9.07 7.01
C GLN A 295 15.89 8.29 7.16
N VAL A 296 15.44 8.06 8.40
CA VAL A 296 14.15 7.40 8.66
C VAL A 296 13.00 8.30 8.23
N GLU A 297 13.09 9.60 8.49
CA GLU A 297 12.08 10.58 8.08
C GLU A 297 11.94 10.66 6.55
N LEU A 298 13.05 10.73 5.82
CA LEU A 298 13.04 10.70 4.35
C LEU A 298 12.45 9.39 3.82
N ALA A 299 12.82 8.25 4.41
CA ALA A 299 12.27 6.95 4.04
C ALA A 299 10.74 6.88 4.26
N ARG A 300 10.26 7.45 5.36
CA ARG A 300 8.85 7.59 5.70
C ARG A 300 8.09 8.46 4.70
N GLN A 301 8.61 9.66 4.41
CA GLN A 301 7.98 10.59 3.48
C GLN A 301 7.90 9.99 2.08
N LEU A 302 8.99 9.40 1.59
CA LEU A 302 9.03 8.73 0.30
C LEU A 302 8.04 7.56 0.24
N HIS A 303 7.94 6.77 1.30
CA HIS A 303 7.00 5.64 1.39
C HIS A 303 5.55 6.09 1.22
N TYR A 304 5.08 7.06 2.01
CA TYR A 304 3.70 7.52 1.93
C TYR A 304 3.41 8.31 0.63
N ALA A 305 4.39 9.04 0.09
CA ALA A 305 4.22 9.73 -1.19
C ALA A 305 4.02 8.73 -2.33
N LEU A 306 4.84 7.67 -2.39
CA LEU A 306 4.68 6.60 -3.37
C LEU A 306 3.39 5.80 -3.18
N LEU A 307 2.98 5.57 -1.92
CA LEU A 307 1.71 4.93 -1.60
C LEU A 307 0.54 5.71 -2.19
N LEU A 308 0.47 7.02 -1.95
CA LEU A 308 -0.60 7.87 -2.48
C LEU A 308 -0.57 7.98 -4.01
N LEU A 309 0.60 8.23 -4.61
CA LEU A 309 0.70 8.46 -6.04
C LEU A 309 0.50 7.17 -6.85
N LEU A 310 1.22 6.10 -6.51
CA LEU A 310 1.23 4.90 -7.34
C LEU A 310 0.08 3.96 -6.99
N LYS A 311 -0.13 3.69 -5.70
CA LYS A 311 -1.14 2.71 -5.27
C LYS A 311 -2.53 3.34 -5.28
N VAL A 312 -2.71 4.48 -4.60
CA VAL A 312 -4.04 5.07 -4.44
C VAL A 312 -4.49 5.83 -5.68
N PHE A 313 -3.68 6.74 -6.24
CA PHE A 313 -4.11 7.55 -7.37
C PHE A 313 -4.14 6.74 -8.68
N ILE A 314 -3.02 6.11 -9.07
CA ILE A 314 -2.97 5.31 -10.29
C ILE A 314 -3.77 4.00 -10.15
N GLY A 315 -3.59 3.26 -9.04
CA GLY A 315 -4.30 2.00 -8.81
C GLY A 315 -5.80 2.20 -8.62
N ASN A 316 -6.21 2.83 -7.51
CA ASN A 316 -7.64 2.96 -7.20
C ASN A 316 -8.32 4.12 -7.94
N GLY A 317 -7.74 5.31 -7.97
CA GLY A 317 -8.38 6.53 -8.48
C GLY A 317 -8.70 6.48 -9.98
N MET A 318 -7.70 6.14 -10.79
CA MET A 318 -7.87 6.03 -12.25
C MET A 318 -8.75 4.83 -12.63
N SER A 319 -8.59 3.68 -11.96
CA SER A 319 -9.46 2.52 -12.19
C SER A 319 -10.91 2.85 -11.84
N LEU A 320 -11.17 3.47 -10.69
CA LEU A 320 -12.50 3.87 -10.25
C LEU A 320 -13.17 4.85 -11.23
N TRP A 321 -12.41 5.80 -11.79
CA TRP A 321 -12.90 6.73 -12.81
C TRP A 321 -13.28 6.01 -14.11
N LEU A 322 -12.49 5.02 -14.54
CA LEU A 322 -12.82 4.18 -15.68
C LEU A 322 -14.04 3.30 -15.40
N GLN A 323 -14.13 2.67 -14.23
CA GLN A 323 -15.29 1.86 -13.82
C GLN A 323 -16.57 2.69 -13.77
N GLY A 324 -16.51 3.92 -13.23
CA GLY A 324 -17.65 4.84 -13.23
C GLY A 324 -18.06 5.28 -14.63
N SER A 325 -17.10 5.47 -15.54
CA SER A 325 -17.38 5.76 -16.95
C SER A 325 -18.00 4.56 -17.67
N TYR A 326 -17.47 3.37 -17.44
CA TYR A 326 -18.06 2.11 -17.94
C TYR A 326 -19.50 1.96 -17.45
N PHE A 327 -19.75 2.10 -16.15
CA PHE A 327 -21.07 1.94 -15.57
C PHE A 327 -22.12 2.87 -16.19
N ALA A 328 -21.75 4.14 -16.42
CA ALA A 328 -22.61 5.13 -17.07
C ALA A 328 -22.91 4.74 -18.53
N LEU A 329 -21.87 4.38 -19.29
CA LEU A 329 -21.99 4.09 -20.73
C LEU A 329 -22.70 2.77 -21.04
N THR A 330 -22.60 1.78 -20.15
CA THR A 330 -23.24 0.47 -20.33
C THR A 330 -24.45 0.30 -19.42
N PHE A 331 -25.02 1.39 -18.93
CA PHE A 331 -26.13 1.35 -17.97
C PHE A 331 -27.34 0.59 -18.51
N GLU A 332 -27.71 0.74 -19.79
CA GLU A 332 -28.85 0.01 -20.35
C GLU A 332 -28.51 -1.43 -20.75
N THR A 333 -27.26 -1.69 -21.12
CA THR A 333 -26.84 -2.97 -21.73
C THR A 333 -26.27 -3.96 -20.72
N THR A 334 -25.79 -3.50 -19.57
CA THR A 334 -25.23 -4.36 -18.52
C THR A 334 -26.37 -5.01 -17.73
N GLY A 335 -26.29 -6.32 -17.52
CA GLY A 335 -27.24 -7.03 -16.66
C GLY A 335 -27.18 -6.52 -15.21
N ASN A 336 -28.27 -6.69 -14.46
CA ASN A 336 -28.34 -6.24 -13.07
C ASN A 336 -27.22 -6.88 -12.21
N GLU A 337 -26.88 -8.14 -12.45
CA GLU A 337 -25.77 -8.81 -11.77
C GLU A 337 -24.41 -8.13 -12.06
N GLY A 338 -24.11 -7.87 -13.33
CA GLY A 338 -22.92 -7.12 -13.72
C GLY A 338 -22.85 -5.73 -13.07
N LYS A 339 -23.97 -4.99 -13.05
CA LYS A 339 -24.06 -3.68 -12.38
C LYS A 339 -23.71 -3.77 -10.90
N TYR A 340 -24.29 -4.72 -10.16
CA TYR A 340 -24.00 -4.88 -8.73
C TYR A 340 -22.54 -5.23 -8.47
N LYS A 341 -21.93 -6.09 -9.30
CA LYS A 341 -20.52 -6.46 -9.17
C LYS A 341 -19.59 -5.26 -9.42
N VAL A 342 -19.88 -4.45 -10.44
CA VAL A 342 -19.11 -3.22 -10.73
C VAL A 342 -19.25 -2.22 -9.59
N VAL A 343 -20.48 -1.93 -9.14
CA VAL A 343 -20.71 -1.00 -8.02
C VAL A 343 -20.04 -1.49 -6.74
N ALA A 344 -20.09 -2.80 -6.46
CA ALA A 344 -19.39 -3.38 -5.31
C ALA A 344 -17.87 -3.18 -5.41
N SER A 345 -17.27 -3.41 -6.58
CA SER A 345 -15.86 -3.11 -6.84
C SER A 345 -15.56 -1.64 -6.57
N MET A 346 -16.34 -0.72 -7.14
CA MET A 346 -16.16 0.73 -6.98
C MET A 346 -16.22 1.17 -5.51
N VAL A 347 -17.15 0.60 -4.72
CA VAL A 347 -17.25 0.87 -3.28
C VAL A 347 -16.01 0.37 -2.54
N ILE A 348 -15.50 -0.80 -2.90
CA ILE A 348 -14.27 -1.35 -2.31
C ILE A 348 -13.08 -0.44 -2.62
N SER A 349 -12.86 -0.02 -3.88
CA SER A 349 -11.75 0.87 -4.25
C SER A 349 -11.86 2.22 -3.54
N ALA A 350 -13.08 2.77 -3.44
CA ALA A 350 -13.32 4.04 -2.74
C ALA A 350 -13.02 3.97 -1.24
N LEU A 351 -13.41 2.89 -0.57
CA LEU A 351 -13.12 2.68 0.86
C LEU A 351 -11.61 2.56 1.10
N GLN A 352 -10.89 1.85 0.22
CA GLN A 352 -9.43 1.77 0.29
C GLN A 352 -8.78 3.14 0.11
N ALA A 353 -9.17 3.87 -0.94
CA ALA A 353 -8.65 5.20 -1.18
C ALA A 353 -8.87 6.13 0.02
N LEU A 354 -10.07 6.13 0.62
CA LEU A 354 -10.38 6.91 1.81
C LEU A 354 -9.47 6.57 3.00
N VAL A 355 -9.33 5.27 3.32
CA VAL A 355 -8.51 4.81 4.45
C VAL A 355 -7.05 5.19 4.24
N ARG A 356 -6.50 4.93 3.04
CA ARG A 356 -5.09 5.21 2.72
C ARG A 356 -4.79 6.71 2.66
N CYS A 357 -5.67 7.52 2.07
CA CYS A 357 -5.59 8.98 2.07
C CYS A 357 -5.57 9.55 3.50
N THR A 358 -6.44 9.04 4.37
CA THR A 358 -6.50 9.48 5.77
C THR A 358 -5.19 9.16 6.50
N GLN A 359 -4.70 7.93 6.37
CA GLN A 359 -3.45 7.48 7.01
C GLN A 359 -2.24 8.29 6.52
N ALA A 360 -2.09 8.43 5.21
CA ALA A 360 -0.96 9.13 4.61
C ALA A 360 -1.01 10.65 4.86
N SER A 361 -2.20 11.26 4.88
CA SER A 361 -2.34 12.70 5.21
C SER A 361 -1.83 13.04 6.60
N ILE A 362 -2.12 12.19 7.59
CA ILE A 362 -1.65 12.38 8.97
C ILE A 362 -0.12 12.31 9.04
N LYS A 363 0.50 11.42 8.25
CA LYS A 363 1.95 11.16 8.30
C LYS A 363 2.77 12.12 7.44
N LEU A 364 2.23 12.60 6.32
CA LEU A 364 2.90 13.54 5.41
C LEU A 364 2.61 15.02 5.74
N GLY A 365 1.59 15.31 6.55
CA GLY A 365 1.16 16.69 6.82
C GLY A 365 0.55 17.36 5.59
N PHE A 366 0.87 18.64 5.36
CA PHE A 366 0.24 19.46 4.33
C PHE A 366 0.35 18.89 2.89
N PRO A 367 1.51 18.41 2.42
CA PRO A 367 1.61 17.75 1.11
C PRO A 367 0.68 16.53 0.98
N GLY A 368 0.54 15.74 2.05
CA GLY A 368 -0.34 14.58 2.08
C GLY A 368 -1.81 14.96 1.96
N VAL A 369 -2.22 16.05 2.62
CA VAL A 369 -3.59 16.60 2.51
C VAL A 369 -3.88 17.04 1.09
N LEU A 370 -2.97 17.79 0.44
CA LEU A 370 -3.17 18.24 -0.95
C LEU A 370 -3.36 17.05 -1.91
N LEU A 371 -2.49 16.06 -1.83
CA LEU A 371 -2.56 14.88 -2.69
C LEU A 371 -3.81 14.04 -2.39
N SER A 372 -4.18 13.90 -1.11
CA SER A 372 -5.40 13.19 -0.71
C SER A 372 -6.66 13.92 -1.16
N SER A 373 -6.71 15.25 -1.10
CA SER A 373 -7.82 16.04 -1.62
C SER A 373 -8.01 15.82 -3.11
N LEU A 374 -6.93 15.81 -3.90
CA LEU A 374 -6.99 15.50 -5.32
C LEU A 374 -7.58 14.10 -5.58
N ILE A 375 -7.09 13.08 -4.88
CA ILE A 375 -7.61 11.71 -4.99
C ILE A 375 -9.10 11.65 -4.62
N MET A 376 -9.50 12.29 -3.51
CA MET A 376 -10.89 12.29 -3.07
C MET A 376 -11.81 13.04 -4.05
N SER A 377 -11.31 14.06 -4.77
CA SER A 377 -12.06 14.68 -5.87
C SER A 377 -12.31 13.70 -7.02
N PHE A 378 -11.35 12.84 -7.38
CA PHE A 378 -11.54 11.78 -8.38
C PHE A 378 -12.55 10.72 -7.91
N VAL A 379 -12.49 10.34 -6.63
CA VAL A 379 -13.47 9.41 -6.02
C VAL A 379 -14.87 10.03 -6.07
N ALA A 380 -15.02 11.27 -5.61
CA ALA A 380 -16.30 11.98 -5.64
C ALA A 380 -16.84 12.14 -7.06
N TRP A 381 -15.97 12.45 -8.03
CA TRP A 381 -16.35 12.52 -9.45
C TRP A 381 -16.86 11.16 -9.96
N SER A 382 -16.18 10.07 -9.62
CA SER A 382 -16.61 8.73 -10.03
C SER A 382 -17.98 8.36 -9.47
N PHE A 383 -18.26 8.71 -8.20
CA PHE A 383 -19.60 8.54 -7.62
C PHE A 383 -20.65 9.43 -8.28
N ALA A 384 -20.30 10.68 -8.61
CA ALA A 384 -21.22 11.57 -9.33
C ALA A 384 -21.62 10.95 -10.68
N LYS A 385 -20.68 10.35 -11.43
CA LYS A 385 -21.01 9.63 -12.68
C LYS A 385 -22.01 8.51 -12.45
N VAL A 386 -21.79 7.67 -11.43
CA VAL A 386 -22.71 6.57 -11.10
C VAL A 386 -24.09 7.10 -10.69
N TYR A 387 -24.14 8.13 -9.84
CA TYR A 387 -25.38 8.74 -9.39
C TYR A 387 -26.17 9.35 -10.55
N TYR A 388 -25.51 10.15 -11.39
CA TYR A 388 -26.16 10.78 -12.54
C TYR A 388 -26.50 9.79 -13.65
N ALA A 389 -25.88 8.61 -13.69
CA ALA A 389 -26.35 7.52 -14.56
C ALA A 389 -27.80 7.12 -14.23
N PHE A 390 -28.30 7.31 -13.01
CA PHE A 390 -29.73 7.05 -12.70
C PHE A 390 -30.66 8.23 -13.02
N ILE A 391 -30.12 9.44 -13.17
CA ILE A 391 -30.90 10.68 -13.28
C ILE A 391 -30.97 11.18 -14.71
N CYS A 392 -29.85 11.17 -15.42
CA CYS A 392 -29.77 11.65 -16.78
C CYS A 392 -30.51 10.69 -17.71
N PRO A 393 -31.34 11.20 -18.65
CA PRO A 393 -32.11 10.36 -19.57
C PRO A 393 -31.25 9.41 -20.41
N HIS A 394 -30.02 9.81 -20.72
CA HIS A 394 -29.05 9.03 -21.51
C HIS A 394 -27.95 8.42 -20.65
N HIS A 395 -28.11 8.43 -19.32
CA HIS A 395 -27.18 7.87 -18.34
C HIS A 395 -25.75 8.44 -18.37
N MET A 396 -25.49 9.46 -19.18
CA MET A 396 -24.20 10.14 -19.32
C MET A 396 -24.20 11.48 -18.61
N TRP A 397 -23.12 11.73 -17.87
CA TRP A 397 -22.90 13.00 -17.18
C TRP A 397 -21.43 13.40 -17.18
N ASN A 398 -21.20 14.69 -17.43
CA ASN A 398 -19.90 15.33 -17.41
C ASN A 398 -19.92 16.52 -16.45
N LEU A 399 -18.78 16.78 -15.80
CA LEU A 399 -18.65 17.83 -14.79
C LEU A 399 -18.93 19.23 -15.35
N THR A 400 -18.56 19.48 -16.61
CA THR A 400 -18.66 20.78 -17.26
C THR A 400 -19.96 20.99 -18.03
N THR A 401 -20.54 19.92 -18.61
CA THR A 401 -21.72 20.03 -19.49
C THR A 401 -23.01 19.49 -18.87
N GLY A 402 -22.94 18.81 -17.71
CA GLY A 402 -24.11 18.22 -17.07
C GLY A 402 -24.53 16.90 -17.74
N CYS A 403 -25.84 16.67 -17.85
CA CYS A 403 -26.37 15.51 -18.59
C CYS A 403 -26.15 15.71 -20.09
N VAL A 404 -25.50 14.74 -20.72
CA VAL A 404 -25.17 14.76 -22.16
C VAL A 404 -26.08 13.80 -22.92
N LEU A 405 -26.44 14.13 -24.15
CA LEU A 405 -27.28 13.33 -25.05
C LEU A 405 -26.54 12.12 -25.64
#